data_AF-A0A143X4T7-F1
#
_entry.id   AF-A0A143X4T7-F1
#
_cell.length_a   1.000
_cell.length_b   1.000
_cell.length_c   1.000
_cell.angle_alpha   90.00
_cell.angle_beta   90.00
_cell.angle_gamma   90.00
#
_symmetry.space_group_name_H-M   'P 1'
#
loop_
_entity.id
_entity.type
_entity.pdbx_description
1 polymer ?
#
loop_
_entity_poly.entity_id
_entity_poly.type
_entity_poly.pdbx_seq_one_letter_code
_entity_poly.pdbx_strand_id
1 'polypeptide(L)'
;MVTLPVTVFWQTGEKAFDLSKRCDVVTMYEAVVAEATSADQERYLNKGLLIEIWPDLALPIKAARLWEERFPELAGNPRAAWKTSA
;
A
#
# COMPACT_ATOMS: atom_id res chain seq x y z
N MET A 1 14.20 -8.30 4.71
CA MET A 1 13.34 -9.29 4.02
C MET A 1 12.09 -9.48 4.85
N VAL A 2 10.92 -9.26 4.27
CA VAL A 2 9.63 -9.55 4.92
C VAL A 2 8.88 -10.51 4.00
N THR A 3 8.42 -11.63 4.55
CA THR A 3 7.56 -12.60 3.88
C THR A 3 6.11 -12.33 4.29
N LEU A 4 5.24 -12.09 3.29
CA LEU A 4 3.80 -11.94 3.49
C LEU A 4 3.11 -13.30 3.27
N PRO A 5 2.13 -13.69 4.11
CA PRO A 5 1.35 -14.90 3.91
C PRO A 5 0.46 -14.81 2.66
N VAL A 6 0.27 -15.95 1.99
CA VAL A 6 -0.50 -16.11 0.74
C VAL A 6 -1.95 -15.61 0.82
N THR A 7 -2.48 -15.44 2.04
CA THR A 7 -3.84 -14.94 2.29
C THR A 7 -4.01 -13.45 2.00
N VAL A 8 -2.91 -12.71 1.79
CA VAL A 8 -2.90 -11.26 1.52
C VAL A 8 -2.72 -10.95 0.02
N PHE A 9 -2.42 -11.95 -0.83
CA PHE A 9 -2.19 -11.71 -2.25
C PHE A 9 -2.59 -12.94 -3.08
N TRP A 10 -3.59 -12.79 -3.96
CA TRP A 10 -4.01 -13.83 -4.92
C TRP A 10 -3.03 -13.98 -6.11
N GLN A 11 -1.72 -13.99 -5.84
CA GLN A 11 -0.71 -14.43 -6.79
C GLN A 11 0.15 -15.51 -6.14
N THR A 12 0.16 -16.69 -6.75
CA THR A 12 0.96 -17.84 -6.37
C THR A 12 2.45 -17.50 -6.34
N GLY A 13 3.00 -17.25 -5.15
CA GLY A 13 4.44 -17.17 -4.91
C GLY A 13 4.78 -16.29 -3.70
N GLU A 14 5.65 -16.77 -2.81
CA GLU A 14 6.25 -15.95 -1.76
C GLU A 14 7.09 -14.84 -2.42
N LYS A 15 6.53 -13.64 -2.53
CA LYS A 15 7.27 -12.46 -3.01
C LYS A 15 8.03 -11.87 -1.84
N ALA A 16 9.35 -12.06 -1.82
CA ALA A 16 10.22 -11.33 -0.92
C ALA A 16 10.29 -9.88 -1.40
N PHE A 17 9.68 -8.95 -0.65
CA PHE A 17 9.80 -7.51 -0.93
C PHE A 17 11.10 -6.99 -0.32
N ASP A 18 11.93 -6.35 -1.14
CA ASP A 18 13.12 -5.66 -0.68
C ASP A 18 12.74 -4.23 -0.27
N LEU A 19 12.59 -4.01 1.03
CA LEU A 19 12.22 -2.71 1.59
C LEU A 19 13.29 -1.62 1.39
N SER A 20 14.47 -1.95 0.85
CA SER A 20 15.44 -0.95 0.39
C SER A 20 15.07 -0.33 -0.97
N LYS A 21 14.16 -0.96 -1.72
CA LYS A 21 13.68 -0.49 -3.02
C LYS A 21 12.29 0.12 -2.88
N ARG A 22 12.19 1.41 -3.20
CA ARG A 22 10.91 2.13 -3.10
C ARG A 22 9.80 1.49 -3.95
N CYS A 23 10.12 0.94 -5.12
CA CYS A 23 9.14 0.25 -5.96
C CYS A 23 8.54 -0.98 -5.27
N ASP A 24 9.35 -1.78 -4.57
CA ASP A 24 8.88 -2.97 -3.84
C ASP A 24 8.04 -2.57 -2.63
N VAL A 25 8.43 -1.50 -1.94
CA VAL A 25 7.65 -0.90 -0.83
C VAL A 25 6.27 -0.46 -1.32
N VAL A 26 6.20 0.27 -2.44
CA VAL A 26 4.93 0.74 -3.02
C VAL A 26 4.04 -0.43 -3.38
N THR A 27 4.54 -1.44 -4.10
CA THR A 27 3.73 -2.61 -4.49
C THR A 27 3.25 -3.41 -3.27
N MET A 28 4.09 -3.58 -2.25
CA MET A 28 3.69 -4.26 -1.01
C MET A 28 2.57 -3.48 -0.31
N TYR A 29 2.69 -2.15 -0.21
CA TYR A 29 1.70 -1.33 0.48
C TYR A 29 0.39 -1.24 -0.29
N GLU A 30 0.42 -1.19 -1.63
CA GLU A 30 -0.78 -1.29 -2.48
C GLU A 30 -1.57 -2.57 -2.16
N ALA A 31 -0.88 -3.71 -2.13
CA ALA A 31 -1.45 -5.01 -1.80
C ALA A 31 -2.10 -5.02 -0.40
N VAL A 32 -1.36 -4.57 0.61
CA VAL A 32 -1.81 -4.63 2.00
C VAL A 32 -2.99 -3.69 2.25
N VAL A 33 -2.95 -2.48 1.68
CA VAL A 33 -4.03 -1.50 1.80
C VAL A 33 -5.31 -1.97 1.11
N ALA A 34 -5.19 -2.61 -0.05
CA ALA A 34 -6.34 -3.04 -0.86
C ALA A 34 -6.94 -4.39 -0.43
N GLU A 35 -6.11 -5.36 -0.02
CA GLU A 35 -6.52 -6.77 0.08
C GLU A 35 -6.31 -7.39 1.47
N ALA A 36 -5.49 -6.81 2.34
CA ALA A 36 -5.19 -7.43 3.63
C ALA A 36 -6.32 -7.28 4.66
N THR A 37 -6.35 -8.20 5.63
CA THR A 37 -7.22 -8.08 6.80
C THR A 37 -6.76 -6.94 7.71
N SER A 38 -7.63 -6.44 8.59
CA SER A 38 -7.25 -5.37 9.54
C SER A 38 -6.07 -5.77 10.43
N ALA A 39 -5.99 -7.03 10.86
CA ALA A 39 -4.87 -7.52 11.66
C ALA A 39 -3.54 -7.54 10.88
N ASP A 40 -3.58 -7.90 9.60
CA ASP A 40 -2.40 -7.86 8.74
C ASP A 40 -2.00 -6.42 8.39
N GLN A 41 -2.98 -5.52 8.17
CA GLN A 41 -2.72 -4.10 7.97
C GLN A 41 -1.97 -3.49 9.15
N GLU A 42 -2.41 -3.76 10.38
CA GLU A 42 -1.71 -3.31 11.60
C GLU A 42 -0.31 -3.90 11.73
N ARG A 43 -0.11 -5.13 11.26
CA ARG A 43 1.18 -5.83 11.34
C ARG A 43 2.21 -5.33 10.33
N TYR A 44 1.77 -4.98 9.12
CA TYR A 44 2.68 -4.70 8.00
C TYR A 44 2.79 -3.22 7.62
N LEU A 45 1.78 -2.40 7.94
CA LEU A 45 1.81 -0.98 7.59
C LEU A 45 2.48 -0.17 8.69
N ASN A 46 3.50 0.58 8.30
CA ASN A 46 4.05 1.64 9.13
C ASN A 46 3.33 2.94 8.81
N LYS A 47 2.78 3.62 9.83
CA LYS A 47 2.05 4.88 9.65
C LYS A 47 2.86 5.95 8.92
N GLY A 48 4.10 6.19 9.35
CA GLY A 48 4.95 7.25 8.78
C GLY A 48 5.27 6.97 7.31
N LEU A 49 5.69 5.74 7.01
CA LEU A 49 5.98 5.32 5.64
C LEU A 49 4.71 5.34 4.77
N LEU A 50 3.57 4.90 5.30
CA LEU A 50 2.30 4.93 4.59
C LEU A 50 1.93 6.35 4.16
N ILE A 51 2.03 7.33 5.06
CA ILE A 51 1.73 8.74 4.75
C ILE A 51 2.70 9.27 3.68
N GLU A 52 3.99 8.91 3.77
CA GLU A 52 5.02 9.35 2.83
C GLU A 52 4.78 8.80 1.42
N ILE A 53 4.39 7.53 1.30
CA ILE A 53 4.23 6.85 0.01
C ILE A 53 2.80 6.86 -0.51
N TRP A 54 1.81 7.29 0.29
CA TRP A 54 0.39 7.34 -0.08
C TRP A 54 0.15 7.95 -1.46
N PRO A 55 0.85 9.05 -1.85
CA PRO A 55 0.69 9.63 -3.17
C PRO A 55 1.08 8.74 -4.34
N ASP A 56 2.02 7.82 -4.09
CA ASP A 56 2.62 6.93 -5.09
C ASP A 56 1.81 5.64 -5.27
N LEU A 57 0.89 5.33 -4.34
CA LEU A 57 0.10 4.11 -4.38
C LEU A 57 -0.98 4.19 -5.49
N ALA A 58 -1.03 3.17 -6.34
CA ALA A 58 -2.05 2.96 -7.36
C ALA A 58 -3.26 2.17 -6.81
N LEU A 59 -3.92 2.73 -5.79
CA LEU A 59 -5.09 2.12 -5.16
C LEU A 59 -6.38 2.34 -5.97
N PRO A 60 -7.32 1.37 -5.97
CA PRO A 60 -8.68 1.59 -6.43
C PRO A 60 -9.33 2.79 -5.72
N ILE A 61 -10.08 3.62 -6.44
CA ILE A 61 -10.66 4.87 -5.92
C ILE A 61 -11.49 4.64 -4.64
N LYS A 62 -12.26 3.54 -4.60
CA LYS A 62 -13.08 3.20 -3.42
C LYS A 62 -12.23 2.88 -2.19
N ALA A 63 -11.12 2.15 -2.36
CA ALA A 63 -10.21 1.83 -1.28
C ALA A 63 -9.51 3.10 -0.76
N ALA A 64 -8.99 3.92 -1.67
CA ALA A 64 -8.35 5.18 -1.30
C ALA A 64 -9.30 6.10 -0.50
N ARG A 65 -10.55 6.28 -0.96
CA ARG A 65 -11.55 7.08 -0.23
C ARG A 65 -11.86 6.54 1.16
N LEU A 66 -12.08 5.23 1.29
CA LEU A 66 -12.37 4.61 2.59
C LEU A 66 -11.24 4.85 3.60
N TRP A 67 -10.00 4.76 3.12
CA TRP A 67 -8.82 5.02 3.93
C TRP A 67 -8.65 6.50 4.27
N GLU A 68 -8.86 7.40 3.32
CA GLU A 68 -8.80 8.86 3.55
C GLU A 68 -9.91 9.34 4.49
N GLU A 69 -11.12 8.75 4.42
CA GLU A 69 -12.21 9.00 5.36
C GLU A 69 -11.87 8.53 6.79
N ARG A 70 -11.15 7.42 6.91
CA ARG A 70 -10.73 6.85 8.20
C ARG A 70 -9.50 7.54 8.78
N PHE A 71 -8.57 7.96 7.92
CA PHE A 71 -7.27 8.53 8.26
C PHE A 71 -7.07 9.84 7.47
N PRO A 72 -7.60 10.96 8.00
CA PRO A 72 -7.54 12.25 7.31
C PRO A 72 -6.13 12.73 6.97
N GLU A 73 -5.10 12.26 7.70
CA GLU A 73 -3.70 12.55 7.40
C GLU A 73 -3.24 12.07 6.02
N LEU A 74 -3.93 11.09 5.42
CA LEU A 74 -3.64 10.58 4.08
C LEU A 74 -4.17 11.51 2.98
N ALA A 75 -5.31 12.15 3.21
CA ALA A 75 -5.94 13.07 2.25
C ALA A 75 -5.17 14.39 2.07
N GLY A 76 -4.35 14.75 3.07
CA GLY A 76 -3.52 15.96 3.03
C GLY A 76 -2.30 15.86 2.09
N ASN A 77 -1.99 14.66 1.59
CA ASN A 77 -0.86 14.44 0.69
C ASN A 77 -1.37 14.25 -0.75
N PRO A 78 -1.17 15.23 -1.66
CA PRO A 78 -1.72 15.15 -3.00
C PRO A 78 -1.17 13.94 -3.75
N ARG A 79 -2.05 13.03 -4.20
CA ARG A 79 -1.64 11.88 -5.01
C ARG A 79 -0.87 12.35 -6.23
N ALA A 80 0.37 11.89 -6.35
CA ALA A 80 1.25 12.29 -7.42
C ALA A 80 0.65 11.70 -8.70
N ALA A 81 0.07 12.56 -9.54
CA ALA A 81 -0.70 12.21 -10.73
C ALA A 81 0.20 11.73 -11.90
N TRP A 82 1.15 10.83 -11.64
CA TRP A 82 2.18 10.47 -12.62
C TRP A 82 1.87 9.23 -13.48
N LYS A 83 0.70 8.60 -13.37
CA LYS A 83 0.27 7.54 -14.32
C LYS A 83 -0.71 8.06 -15.38
N THR A 84 -0.21 8.93 -16.25
CA THR A 84 -0.75 9.12 -17.61
C THR A 84 0.42 9.23 -18.57
N SER A 85 0.98 8.09 -18.97
CA SER A 85 1.80 7.95 -20.18
C SER A 85 1.98 6.47 -20.49
N ALA A 86 1.08 5.95 -21.32
CA ALA A 86 1.32 4.92 -22.34
C ALA A 86 0.06 4.82 -23.22
#